data_AF-A0A959CZ56-F1
#
_entry.id   AF-A0A959CZ56-F1
#
_cell.length_a   1.000
_cell.length_b   1.000
_cell.length_c   1.000
_cell.angle_alpha   90.00
_cell.angle_beta   90.00
_cell.angle_gamma   90.00
#
_symmetry.space_group_name_H-M   'P 1'
#
loop_
_entity.id
_entity.type
_entity.pdbx_description
1 polymer ?
#
loop_
_entity_poly.entity_id
_entity_poly.type
_entity_poly.pdbx_seq_one_letter_code
_entity_poly.pdbx_strand_id
1 'polypeptide(L)'
;MRKAFLLLLSALAATALTAQHETLFDDFTSFGAFGGPIVEISSINGEVGADVGGGGALVLDDFFIGGYGMGTDYPDLTLQQDVDGEL
;
A
#
# COMPACT_ATOMS: atom_id res chain seq x y z
N MET A 1 -49.81 -13.53 13.38
CA MET A 1 -48.51 -14.11 12.99
C MET A 1 -47.85 -13.38 11.82
N ARG A 2 -48.40 -13.35 10.60
CA ARG A 2 -47.78 -12.69 9.42
C ARG A 2 -47.44 -11.21 9.60
N LYS A 3 -48.33 -10.41 10.22
CA LYS A 3 -48.10 -8.97 10.44
C LYS A 3 -46.96 -8.70 11.44
N ALA A 4 -46.88 -9.52 12.49
CA ALA A 4 -45.81 -9.43 13.49
C ALA A 4 -44.45 -9.83 12.87
N PHE A 5 -44.43 -10.84 12.01
CA PHE A 5 -43.24 -11.23 11.27
C PHE A 5 -42.76 -10.13 10.31
N LEU A 6 -43.67 -9.49 9.58
CA LEU A 6 -43.34 -8.37 8.69
C LEU A 6 -42.80 -7.16 9.47
N LEU A 7 -43.38 -6.86 10.63
CA LEU A 7 -42.89 -5.79 11.52
C LEU A 7 -41.48 -6.09 12.05
N LEU A 8 -41.22 -7.34 12.43
CA LEU A 8 -39.90 -7.78 12.89
C LEU A 8 -38.85 -7.66 11.78
N LEU A 9 -39.23 -8.08 10.56
CA LEU A 9 -38.36 -7.99 9.38
C LEU A 9 -38.05 -6.54 9.01
N SER A 10 -39.04 -5.64 9.08
CA SER A 10 -38.81 -4.21 8.85
C SER A 10 -37.94 -3.56 9.91
N ALA A 11 -38.09 -3.97 11.19
CA ALA A 11 -37.25 -3.45 12.27
C ALA A 11 -35.78 -3.90 12.12
N LEU A 12 -35.56 -5.13 11.67
CA LEU A 12 -34.22 -5.65 11.40
C LEU A 12 -33.58 -5.02 10.15
N ALA A 13 -34.38 -4.67 9.14
CA ALA A 13 -33.89 -3.92 7.98
C ALA A 13 -33.50 -2.47 8.35
N ALA A 14 -34.19 -1.85 9.32
CA ALA A 14 -33.88 -0.49 9.77
C ALA A 14 -32.53 -0.40 10.51
N THR A 15 -32.08 -1.46 11.19
CA THR A 15 -30.75 -1.48 11.86
C THR A 15 -29.58 -1.56 10.88
N ALA A 16 -29.80 -1.95 9.63
CA ALA A 16 -28.75 -1.91 8.60
C ALA A 16 -28.46 -0.49 8.10
N LEU A 17 -29.37 0.46 8.36
CA LEU A 17 -29.24 1.86 7.90
C LEU A 17 -28.34 2.72 8.80
N THR A 18 -28.00 2.24 10.01
CA THR A 18 -27.15 2.96 10.97
C THR A 18 -25.65 2.69 10.80
N ALA A 19 -25.26 1.84 9.85
CA ALA A 19 -23.86 1.68 9.44
C ALA A 19 -23.45 2.77 8.43
N GLN A 20 -23.78 4.04 8.74
CA GLN A 20 -23.34 5.16 7.91
C GLN A 20 -21.82 5.23 7.92
N HIS A 21 -21.27 5.30 6.72
CA HIS A 21 -19.87 5.12 6.42
C HIS A 21 -19.11 6.39 6.82
N GLU A 22 -18.29 6.32 7.87
CA GLU A 22 -17.16 7.24 8.03
C GLU A 22 -16.32 7.11 6.76
N THR A 23 -16.32 8.14 5.91
CA THR A 23 -15.59 8.07 4.64
C THR A 23 -14.11 8.28 4.93
N LEU A 24 -13.25 7.62 4.15
CA LEU A 24 -11.80 7.79 4.30
C LEU A 24 -11.34 9.25 4.14
N PHE A 25 -12.17 10.13 3.56
CA PHE A 25 -11.86 11.53 3.28
C PHE A 25 -13.01 12.46 3.70
N ASP A 26 -13.57 12.27 4.90
CA ASP A 26 -14.63 13.17 5.41
C ASP A 26 -13.99 14.43 6.04
N ASP A 27 -13.90 14.53 7.37
CA ASP A 27 -13.22 15.65 8.04
C ASP A 27 -11.98 15.15 8.80
N PHE A 28 -10.79 15.57 8.35
CA PHE A 28 -9.55 15.22 9.05
C PHE A 28 -9.38 16.02 10.34
N THR A 29 -9.20 15.34 11.47
CA THR A 29 -9.03 15.99 12.77
C THR A 29 -7.57 16.21 13.17
N SER A 30 -6.66 15.43 12.59
CA SER A 30 -5.23 15.49 12.84
C SER A 30 -4.43 15.42 11.54
N PHE A 31 -3.45 16.31 11.43
CA PHE A 31 -2.58 16.45 10.27
C PHE A 31 -1.12 16.44 10.71
N GLY A 32 -0.31 15.60 10.06
CA GLY A 32 1.12 15.50 10.31
C GLY A 32 1.90 15.20 9.05
N ALA A 33 3.23 15.27 9.17
CA ALA A 33 4.13 14.86 8.10
C ALA A 33 5.38 14.20 8.67
N PHE A 34 5.93 13.23 7.95
CA PHE A 34 7.23 12.66 8.23
C PHE A 34 8.02 12.46 6.94
N GLY A 35 9.34 12.38 7.08
CA GLY A 35 10.23 12.03 5.98
C GLY A 35 11.64 11.76 6.47
N GLY A 36 12.42 11.08 5.63
CA GLY A 36 13.79 10.72 5.97
C GLY A 36 14.53 9.99 4.86
N PRO A 37 15.85 9.83 5.04
CA PRO A 37 16.65 8.99 4.17
C PRO A 37 16.27 7.52 4.33
N ILE A 38 16.37 6.77 3.24
CA ILE A 38 16.14 5.32 3.20
C ILE A 38 17.38 4.68 2.58
N VAL A 39 17.85 3.60 3.21
CA VAL A 39 18.91 2.75 2.68
C VAL A 39 18.38 1.33 2.64
N GLU A 40 18.41 0.73 1.46
CA GLU A 40 18.05 -0.67 1.22
C GLU A 40 19.31 -1.44 0.84
N ILE A 41 19.51 -2.62 1.42
CA ILE A 41 20.60 -3.52 1.09
C ILE A 41 19.97 -4.82 0.63
N SER A 42 20.26 -5.22 -0.61
CA SER A 42 19.65 -6.39 -1.23
C SER A 42 20.71 -7.22 -1.96
N SER A 43 20.35 -8.42 -2.40
CA SER A 43 21.20 -9.20 -3.30
C SER A 43 20.41 -9.67 -4.51
N ILE A 44 20.97 -9.42 -5.70
CA ILE A 44 20.39 -9.77 -6.99
C ILE A 44 21.45 -10.58 -7.73
N ASN A 45 21.10 -11.80 -8.17
CA ASN A 45 22.00 -12.71 -8.90
C ASN A 45 23.35 -12.99 -8.18
N GLY A 46 23.37 -12.98 -6.85
CA GLY A 46 24.58 -13.25 -6.05
C GLY A 46 25.48 -12.04 -5.83
N GLU A 47 25.13 -10.88 -6.39
CA GLU A 47 25.80 -9.62 -6.12
C GLU A 47 25.02 -8.83 -5.06
N VAL A 48 25.73 -8.23 -4.11
CA VAL A 48 25.13 -7.41 -3.04
C VAL A 48 25.15 -5.96 -3.48
N GLY A 49 23.98 -5.35 -3.55
CA GLY A 49 23.78 -3.94 -3.89
C GLY A 49 23.24 -3.15 -2.70
N ALA A 50 23.43 -1.84 -2.75
CA ALA A 50 22.79 -0.91 -1.82
C ALA A 50 22.08 0.17 -2.61
N ASP A 51 20.81 0.38 -2.32
CA ASP A 51 19.99 1.41 -2.92
C ASP A 51 19.83 2.53 -1.90
N VAL A 52 20.07 3.76 -2.32
CA VAL A 52 19.98 4.93 -1.46
C VAL A 52 18.93 5.87 -2.00
N GLY A 53 18.11 6.39 -1.10
CA GLY A 53 17.02 7.25 -1.47
C GLY A 53 16.39 7.94 -0.27
N GLY A 54 15.11 8.23 -0.41
CA GLY A 54 14.34 8.90 0.63
C GLY A 54 12.86 8.79 0.39
N GLY A 55 12.09 9.07 1.43
CA GLY A 55 10.65 9.07 1.36
C GLY A 55 10.02 9.98 2.39
N GLY A 56 8.73 10.18 2.24
CA GLY A 56 7.92 10.94 3.18
C GLY A 56 6.44 10.78 2.89
N ALA A 57 5.64 11.12 3.90
CA ALA A 57 4.19 11.03 3.81
C ALA A 57 3.52 12.12 4.64
N LEU A 58 2.28 12.41 4.26
CA LEU A 58 1.32 13.13 5.08
C LEU A 58 0.49 12.13 5.87
N VAL A 59 0.31 12.39 7.15
CA VAL A 59 -0.55 11.62 8.05
C VAL A 59 -1.89 12.36 8.15
N LEU A 60 -2.97 11.64 7.88
CA LEU A 60 -4.36 12.08 7.88
C LEU A 60 -5.12 11.15 8.82
N ASP A 61 -5.21 11.54 10.09
CA ASP A 61 -5.76 10.70 11.17
C ASP A 61 -5.13 9.30 11.20
N ASP A 62 -5.92 8.28 10.83
CA ASP A 62 -5.58 6.88 10.95
C ASP A 62 -4.86 6.30 9.71
N PHE A 63 -4.65 7.10 8.67
CA PHE A 63 -3.88 6.67 7.49
C PHE A 63 -2.84 7.71 7.08
N PHE A 64 -1.91 7.29 6.22
CA PHE A 64 -0.95 8.18 5.62
C PHE A 64 -0.92 7.98 4.11
N ILE A 65 -0.62 9.06 3.39
CA ILE A 65 -0.36 9.03 1.95
C ILE A 65 1.01 9.65 1.70
N GLY A 66 1.84 8.93 0.96
CA GLY A 66 3.21 9.32 0.76
C GLY A 66 3.84 8.65 -0.44
N GLY A 67 5.10 8.99 -0.65
CA GLY A 67 5.91 8.45 -1.71
C GLY A 67 7.33 8.23 -1.23
N TYR A 68 8.03 7.35 -1.93
CA TYR A 68 9.46 7.15 -1.75
C TYR A 68 10.10 6.94 -3.12
N GLY A 69 11.40 7.16 -3.17
CA GLY A 69 12.22 6.88 -4.35
C GLY A 69 13.56 6.31 -3.91
N MET A 70 14.03 5.31 -4.66
CA MET A 70 15.29 4.62 -4.45
C MET A 70 16.10 4.67 -5.75
N GLY A 71 17.42 4.73 -5.63
CA GLY A 71 18.33 4.69 -6.76
C GLY A 71 19.60 3.94 -6.41
N THR A 72 20.17 3.32 -7.42
CA THR A 72 21.46 2.63 -7.35
C THR A 72 22.04 2.49 -8.75
N ASP A 73 23.33 2.24 -8.81
CA ASP A 73 24.02 1.87 -10.04
C ASP A 73 24.30 0.36 -9.98
N TYR A 74 23.36 -0.46 -10.48
CA TYR A 74 23.60 -1.91 -10.64
C TYR A 74 24.54 -2.16 -11.83
N PRO A 75 25.41 -3.18 -11.78
CA PRO A 75 26.29 -3.53 -12.88
C PRO A 75 25.54 -4.12 -14.07
N ASP A 76 26.02 -3.82 -15.27
CA ASP A 76 25.50 -4.34 -16.53
C ASP A 76 25.70 -5.86 -16.63
N LEU A 77 24.61 -6.62 -16.67
CA LEU A 77 24.64 -8.06 -16.91
C LEU A 77 24.82 -8.33 -18.41
N THR A 78 26.04 -8.72 -18.81
CA THR A 78 26.26 -9.29 -20.14
C THR A 78 25.82 -10.75 -20.12
N LEU A 79 24.61 -11.03 -20.60
CA LEU A 79 24.13 -12.40 -20.76
C LEU A 79 24.87 -13.04 -21.94
N GLN A 80 25.93 -13.81 -21.62
CA GLN A 80 26.58 -14.68 -22.60
C GLN A 80 25.59 -15.81 -22.93
N GLN A 81 24.86 -15.67 -24.04
CA GLN A 81 24.03 -16.74 -24.54
C GLN A 81 24.95 -17.76 -25.20
N ASP A 82 25.32 -18.81 -24.47
CA ASP A 82 26.00 -19.96 -25.05
C ASP A 82 25.01 -20.63 -26.01
N VAL A 83 25.14 -20.30 -27.28
CA VAL A 83 24.46 -21.02 -28.36
C VAL A 83 25.22 -22.33 -28.50
N ASP A 84 24.71 -23.36 -27.83
CA ASP A 84 25.09 -24.76 -28.04
C ASP A 84 24.68 -25.15 -29.47
N GLY A 85 25.46 -24.68 -30.44
CA GLY A 85 25.33 -25.02 -31.84
C GLY A 85 25.89 -26.42 -32.06
N GLU A 86 25.03 -27.43 -31.99
CA GLU A 86 25.29 -28.67 -32.71
C GLU A 86 25.12 -28.39 -34.22
N LEU A 87 26.24 -28.35 -34.94
CA LEU A 87 26.31 -28.42 -36.40
C LEU A 87 26.50 -29.87 -36.86
#